data_AF-A0A263DA66-F1
#
_entry.id   AF-A0A263DA66-F1
#
_cell.length_a   1.000
_cell.length_b   1.000
_cell.length_c   1.000
_cell.angle_alpha   90.00
_cell.angle_beta   90.00
_cell.angle_gamma   90.00
#
_symmetry.space_group_name_H-M   'P 1'
#
loop_
_entity.id
_entity.type
_entity.pdbx_description
1 polymer ?
#
loop_
_entity_poly.entity_id
_entity_poly.type
_entity_poly.pdbx_seq_one_letter_code
_entity_poly.pdbx_strand_id
1 'polypeptide(L)' 'MIYLLAAIGGLTVAVLLWRAFGAERVGVTSPRPQVAPDDDPDFLRKLGEQQRKPKPRDEDEA' A
#
# COMPACT_ATOMS: atom_id res chain seq x y z
N MET A 1 6.15 -45.23 -14.99
CA MET A 1 5.11 -44.75 -14.06
C MET A 1 5.69 -44.05 -12.85
N ILE A 2 6.61 -44.68 -12.09
CA ILE A 2 7.22 -44.03 -10.91
C ILE A 2 7.94 -42.72 -11.24
N TYR A 3 8.61 -42.65 -12.40
CA TYR A 3 9.27 -41.42 -12.87
C TYR A 3 8.30 -40.27 -13.15
N LEU A 4 7.08 -40.58 -13.63
CA LEU A 4 6.05 -39.56 -13.86
C LEU A 4 5.56 -38.99 -12.53
N LEU A 5 5.32 -39.86 -11.56
CA LEU A 5 4.93 -39.45 -10.21
C LEU A 5 6.04 -38.65 -9.51
N ALA A 6 7.31 -39.07 -9.67
CA ALA A 6 8.45 -38.35 -9.13
C ALA A 6 8.63 -36.97 -9.78
N ALA A 7 8.41 -36.86 -11.09
CA ALA A 7 8.44 -35.57 -11.79
C ALA A 7 7.35 -34.62 -11.29
N ILE A 8 6.12 -35.11 -11.14
CA ILE A 8 5.00 -34.31 -10.62
C ILE A 8 5.28 -33.89 -9.16
N GLY A 9 5.68 -34.84 -8.31
CA GLY A 9 5.99 -34.56 -6.91
C GLY A 9 7.19 -33.63 -6.72
N GLY A 10 8.23 -33.77 -7.55
CA GLY A 10 9.37 -32.87 -7.54
C GLY A 10 8.99 -31.46 -7.98
N LEU A 11 8.16 -31.33 -9.02
CA LEU A 11 7.69 -30.03 -9.51
C LEU A 11 6.82 -29.32 -8.48
N THR A 12 5.90 -30.03 -7.82
CA THR A 12 5.05 -29.44 -6.78
C THR A 12 5.88 -28.95 -5.59
N VAL A 13 6.85 -29.73 -5.11
CA VAL A 13 7.76 -29.31 -4.03
C VAL A 13 8.57 -28.09 -4.45
N ALA A 14 9.12 -28.07 -5.67
CA ALA A 14 9.88 -26.92 -6.17
C ALA A 14 9.03 -25.64 -6.22
N VAL A 15 7.78 -25.72 -6.69
CA VAL A 15 6.83 -24.60 -6.72
C VAL A 15 6.48 -24.12 -5.31
N LEU A 16 6.25 -25.04 -4.37
CA LEU A 16 5.94 -24.70 -2.98
C LEU A 16 7.12 -23.99 -2.30
N LEU A 17 8.35 -24.48 -2.51
CA LEU A 17 9.56 -23.84 -2.01
C LEU A 17 9.76 -22.45 -2.63
N TRP A 18 9.54 -22.30 -3.93
CA TRP A 18 9.59 -20.99 -4.58
C TRP A 18 8.52 -20.04 -4.03
N ARG A 19 7.30 -20.51 -3.78
CA ARG A 19 6.22 -19.66 -3.25
C ARG A 19 6.47 -19.25 -1.79
N ALA A 20 6.99 -20.16 -0.98
CA ALA A 20 7.28 -19.91 0.43
C ALA A 20 8.47 -18.95 0.61
N PHE A 21 9.56 -19.16 -0.14
CA PHE A 21 10.81 -18.43 0.06
C PHE A 21 11.08 -17.32 -0.97
N GLY A 22 10.45 -17.39 -2.15
CA GLY A 22 10.63 -16.41 -3.23
C GLY A 22 9.65 -15.23 -3.19
N ALA A 23 8.51 -15.39 -2.52
CA ALA A 23 7.52 -14.31 -2.39
C ALA A 23 7.83 -13.29 -1.29
N GLU A 24 8.73 -13.63 -0.35
CA GLU A 24 9.10 -12.74 0.77
C GLU A 24 9.98 -11.55 0.32
N ARG A 25 10.46 -11.56 -0.94
CA ARG A 25 11.42 -10.55 -1.45
C ARG A 25 10.93 -9.70 -2.61
N VAL A 26 9.74 -9.98 -3.17
CA VAL A 26 9.14 -9.10 -4.18
C VAL A 26 8.13 -8.23 -3.45
N GLY A 27 8.62 -7.08 -3.01
CA GLY A 27 7.92 -6.12 -2.18
C GLY A 27 6.56 -5.74 -2.76
N VAL A 28 5.50 -6.25 -2.12
CA VAL A 28 4.39 -5.35 -1.84
C VAL A 28 4.94 -4.48 -0.71
N THR A 29 5.41 -3.28 -1.05
CA THR A 29 5.59 -2.21 -0.08
C THR A 29 4.35 -2.22 0.78
N SER A 30 4.43 -2.73 2.02
CA SER A 30 3.36 -2.56 2.97
C SER A 30 3.03 -1.07 2.92
N PRO A 31 1.78 -0.65 2.66
CA PRO A 31 1.45 0.76 2.66
C PRO A 31 2.01 1.30 3.95
N ARG A 32 2.99 2.22 3.88
CA ARG A 32 3.49 2.87 5.09
C ARG A 32 2.24 3.32 5.83
N PRO A 33 2.08 2.98 7.12
CA PRO A 33 0.97 3.53 7.87
C PRO A 33 1.05 5.03 7.67
N GLN A 34 0.05 5.59 6.98
CA GLN A 34 -0.11 7.03 6.94
C GLN A 34 -0.35 7.40 8.40
N VAL A 35 0.69 7.93 9.04
CA VAL A 35 0.57 8.49 10.37
C VAL A 35 -0.51 9.55 10.24
N ALA A 36 -1.66 9.27 10.83
CA ALA A 36 -2.70 10.28 10.95
C ALA A 36 -2.05 11.47 11.68
N PRO A 37 -2.26 12.71 11.22
CA PRO A 37 -1.83 13.87 11.99
C PRO A 37 -2.35 13.74 13.42
N ASP A 38 -1.48 13.96 14.41
CA ASP A 38 -1.90 13.96 15.81
C ASP A 38 -3.10 14.93 15.98
N ASP A 39 -4.07 14.54 16.80
CA ASP A 39 -5.32 15.26 17.09
C ASP A 39 -5.07 16.58 17.87
N ASP A 40 -4.07 17.35 17.44
CA ASP A 40 -3.67 18.59 18.07
C ASP A 40 -4.76 19.66 17.85
N PRO A 41 -5.09 20.44 18.90
CA PRO A 41 -6.13 21.47 18.81
C PRO A 41 -5.84 22.53 17.73
N ASP A 42 -4.56 22.71 17.39
CA ASP A 42 -4.15 23.64 16.33
C ASP A 42 -4.49 23.14 14.92
N PHE A 43 -4.60 21.82 14.69
CA PHE A 43 -5.07 21.28 13.40
C PHE A 43 -6.54 21.60 13.17
N LEU A 44 -7.39 21.39 14.19
CA LEU A 44 -8.83 21.68 14.10
C LEU A 44 -9.10 23.17 13.90
N ARG A 45 -8.31 24.04 14.54
CA ARG A 45 -8.38 25.50 14.33
C ARG A 45 -8.10 25.86 12.87
N LYS A 46 -7.01 25.35 12.30
CA LYS A 46 -6.66 25.56 10.88
C LYS A 46 -7.72 25.00 9.93
N LEU A 47 -8.31 23.85 10.24
CA LEU A 47 -9.38 23.25 9.42
C LEU A 47 -10.65 24.11 9.42
N GLY A 48 -11.04 24.64 10.58
CA GLY A 48 -12.18 25.56 10.70
C GLY A 48 -11.96 26.88 9.96
N GLU A 49 -10.73 27.41 10.00
CA GLU A 49 -10.35 28.61 9.24
C GLU A 49 -10.38 28.38 7.72
N GLN A 50 -9.95 27.19 7.26
CA GLN A 50 -10.01 26.82 5.85
C GLN A 50 -11.45 26.59 5.35
N GLN A 51 -12.31 25.92 6.12
CA GLN A 51 -13.72 25.77 5.77
C GLN A 51 -14.47 27.11 5.71
N ARG A 52 -14.08 28.05 6.56
CA ARG A 52 -14.73 29.37 6.64
C ARG A 52 -14.22 30.36 5.58
N LYS A 53 -13.09 30.09 4.94
CA LYS A 53 -12.63 30.86 3.78
C LYS A 53 -13.42 30.39 2.55
N PRO A 54 -14.30 31.22 1.96
CA PRO A 54 -14.80 30.94 0.62
C PRO A 54 -13.58 30.89 -0.32
N LYS A 55 -13.49 29.84 -1.14
CA LYS A 55 -12.51 29.70 -2.21
C LYS A 55 -12.42 31.07 -2.92
N PRO A 56 -11.26 31.76 -2.95
CA PRO A 56 -11.15 32.96 -3.77
C PRO A 56 -11.44 32.48 -5.19
N ARG A 57 -12.50 33.05 -5.79
CA ARG A 57 -12.84 32.77 -7.17
C ARG A 57 -11.60 33.09 -7.99
N ASP A 58 -11.31 32.17 -8.89
CA ASP A 58 -10.37 32.31 -9.97
C ASP A 58 -10.84 33.51 -10.82
N GLU A 59 -10.47 34.73 -10.43
CA GLU A 59 -10.73 35.99 -11.12
C GLU A 59 -9.37 36.72 -11.09
N ASP A 60 -8.58 36.57 -12.15
CA ASP A 60 -7.61 37.56 -12.68
C ASP A 60 -6.70 36.89 -13.73
N GLU A 61 -7.25 36.51 -14.89
CA GLU A 61 -6.51 36.55 -16.16
C GLU A 61 -7.43 37.19 -17.21
N ALA A 62 -7.18 38.48 -17.48
CA ALA A 62 -7.73 39.27 -18.59
C ALA A 62 -6.58 40.00 -19.29
#